data_AF-A0A959D1E1-F1
#
_entry.id   AF-A0A959D1E1-F1
#
_cell.length_a   1.000
_cell.length_b   1.000
_cell.length_c   1.000
_cell.angle_alpha   90.00
_cell.angle_beta   90.00
_cell.angle_gamma   90.00
#
_symmetry.space_group_name_H-M   'P 1'
#
loop_
_entity.id
_entity.type
_entity.pdbx_description
1 polymer ?
#
loop_
_entity_poly.entity_id
_entity_poly.type
_entity_poly.pdbx_seq_one_letter_code
_entity_poly.pdbx_strand_id
1 'polypeptide(L)'
;YTLPFLLFVIIALILNRRNRLRPVFNYIGIGISSAYMLFTFYNKMQVNQVFERSLQRDGITYERFMTSPTIFNNVLWQGVAEGDTAYYQGMYSILDSKPEVLNFTVIPKNHYLIRGHEEDRSIRILRWFSNDYYSILRRPDGQLQFNDLRFGSIGQSFDRPEDFVFHFLLEEKNGVFIARESWERDRDMGAAFSQLWERIKGI
;
A
#
# COMPACT_ATOMS: atom_id res chain seq x y z
N TYR A 1 0.03 14.42 -6.73
CA TYR A 1 0.04 15.72 -6.05
C TYR A 1 1.45 16.26 -6.01
N THR A 2 2.40 15.48 -5.49
CA THR A 2 3.80 15.89 -5.33
C THR A 2 4.54 16.13 -6.65
N LEU A 3 4.44 15.24 -7.66
CA LEU A 3 5.24 15.38 -8.89
C LEU A 3 4.86 16.61 -9.75
N PRO A 4 3.58 16.88 -10.08
CA PRO A 4 3.22 18.09 -10.82
C PRO A 4 3.58 19.35 -10.04
N PHE A 5 3.26 19.40 -8.74
CA PHE A 5 3.57 20.55 -7.90
C PHE A 5 5.08 20.80 -7.81
N LEU A 6 5.88 19.75 -7.57
CA LEU A 6 7.33 19.82 -7.48
C LEU A 6 7.95 20.34 -8.79
N LEU A 7 7.43 19.90 -9.94
CA LEU A 7 7.86 20.40 -11.23
C LEU A 7 7.65 21.92 -11.34
N PHE A 8 6.46 22.42 -10.98
CA PHE A 8 6.17 23.85 -11.01
C PHE A 8 6.96 24.64 -9.98
N VAL A 9 7.26 24.05 -8.81
CA VAL A 9 8.15 24.65 -7.80
C VAL A 9 9.58 24.76 -8.33
N ILE A 10 10.12 23.70 -8.94
CA ILE A 10 11.47 23.71 -9.54
C ILE A 10 11.55 24.77 -10.65
N ILE A 11 10.54 24.84 -11.53
CA ILE A 11 10.46 25.88 -12.56
C ILE A 11 10.43 27.28 -11.93
N ALA A 12 9.63 27.48 -10.87
CA ALA A 12 9.52 28.76 -10.17
C ALA A 12 10.78 29.15 -9.38
N LEU A 13 11.64 28.18 -9.02
CA LEU A 13 12.94 28.39 -8.38
C LEU A 13 14.01 28.81 -9.39
N ILE A 14 13.96 28.30 -10.61
CA ILE A 14 14.91 28.65 -11.69
C ILE A 14 14.58 30.05 -12.28
N LEU A 15 13.32 30.49 -12.24
CA LEU A 15 12.91 31.79 -12.75
C LEU A 15 13.36 32.96 -11.85
N ASN A 16 13.99 33.97 -12.46
CA ASN A 16 14.46 35.19 -11.77
C ASN A 16 13.32 35.89 -11.00
N ARG A 17 13.62 36.37 -9.78
CA ARG A 17 12.65 36.97 -8.85
C ARG A 17 11.87 38.16 -9.42
N ARG A 18 12.42 38.87 -10.41
CA ARG A 18 11.77 40.02 -11.08
C ARG A 18 10.89 39.64 -12.29
N ASN A 19 10.82 38.37 -12.67
CA ASN A 19 10.07 37.93 -13.85
C ASN A 19 8.55 37.89 -13.55
N ARG A 20 7.75 38.64 -14.32
CA ARG A 20 6.28 38.69 -14.21
C ARG A 20 5.61 37.34 -14.49
N LEU A 21 6.31 36.39 -15.11
CA LEU A 21 5.80 35.04 -15.36
C LEU A 21 5.84 34.13 -14.12
N ARG A 22 6.65 34.46 -13.10
CA ARG A 22 6.78 33.66 -11.88
C ARG A 22 5.46 33.45 -11.11
N PRO A 23 4.62 34.47 -10.86
CA PRO A 23 3.30 34.25 -10.24
C PRO A 23 2.37 33.42 -11.13
N VAL A 24 2.44 33.57 -12.45
CA VAL A 24 1.62 32.79 -13.40
C VAL A 24 1.93 31.30 -13.30
N PHE A 25 3.21 30.91 -13.33
CA PHE A 25 3.62 29.52 -13.16
C PHE A 25 3.23 28.95 -11.79
N ASN A 26 3.28 29.77 -10.72
CA ASN A 26 2.82 29.36 -9.40
C ASN A 26 1.31 29.07 -9.38
N TYR A 27 0.48 29.95 -9.94
CA TYR A 27 -0.97 29.73 -10.02
C TYR A 27 -1.34 28.55 -10.93
N ILE A 28 -0.64 28.37 -12.05
CA ILE A 28 -0.79 27.18 -12.90
C ILE A 28 -0.44 25.92 -12.11
N GLY A 29 0.66 25.93 -11.35
CA GLY A 29 1.05 24.82 -10.50
C GLY A 29 0.01 24.49 -9.43
N ILE A 30 -0.56 25.50 -8.77
CA ILE A 30 -1.66 25.32 -7.81
C ILE A 30 -2.90 24.74 -8.50
N GLY A 31 -3.28 25.27 -9.67
CA GLY A 31 -4.43 24.81 -10.44
C GLY A 31 -4.31 23.34 -10.86
N ILE A 32 -3.16 22.95 -11.43
CA ILE A 32 -2.89 21.56 -11.83
C ILE A 32 -2.83 20.64 -10.62
N SER A 33 -2.23 21.08 -9.51
CA SER A 33 -2.14 20.27 -8.29
C SER A 33 -3.51 20.05 -7.65
N SER A 34 -4.37 21.08 -7.68
CA SER A 34 -5.74 21.02 -7.18
C SER A 34 -6.60 20.11 -8.06
N ALA A 35 -6.50 20.25 -9.39
CA ALA A 35 -7.18 19.38 -10.34
C ALA A 35 -6.76 17.91 -10.17
N TYR A 36 -5.46 17.64 -9.99
CA TYR A 36 -4.95 16.30 -9.70
C TYR A 36 -5.52 15.74 -8.39
N MET A 37 -5.61 16.55 -7.34
CA MET A 37 -6.16 16.14 -6.06
C MET A 37 -7.64 15.78 -6.19
N LEU A 38 -8.44 16.62 -6.86
CA LEU A 38 -9.84 16.33 -7.15
C LEU A 38 -10.00 15.04 -7.96
N PHE A 39 -9.17 14.83 -8.98
CA PHE A 39 -9.15 13.60 -9.75
C PHE A 39 -8.79 12.37 -8.90
N THR A 40 -7.85 12.52 -7.96
CA THR A 40 -7.48 11.46 -7.01
C THR A 40 -8.66 11.10 -6.10
N PHE A 41 -9.39 12.09 -5.57
CA PHE A 41 -10.57 11.85 -4.76
C PHE A 41 -11.68 11.17 -5.56
N TYR A 42 -11.91 11.62 -6.80
CA TYR A 42 -12.88 10.99 -7.70
C TYR A 42 -12.54 9.52 -7.94
N ASN A 43 -11.28 9.21 -8.29
CA ASN A 43 -10.84 7.83 -8.50
C ASN A 43 -10.94 7.00 -7.22
N LYS A 44 -10.56 7.55 -6.07
CA LYS A 44 -10.71 6.89 -4.76
C LYS A 44 -12.16 6.46 -4.51
N MET A 45 -13.14 7.32 -4.82
CA MET A 45 -14.56 7.00 -4.66
C MET A 45 -14.98 5.84 -5.59
N GLN A 46 -14.59 5.91 -6.87
CA GLN A 46 -14.91 4.84 -7.84
C GLN A 46 -14.28 3.51 -7.46
N VAL A 47 -12.99 3.52 -7.12
CA VAL A 47 -12.23 2.33 -6.69
C VAL A 47 -12.85 1.72 -5.43
N ASN A 48 -13.23 2.54 -4.44
CA ASN A 48 -13.89 2.02 -3.25
C ASN A 48 -15.20 1.29 -3.59
N GLN A 49 -16.02 1.83 -4.49
CA GLN A 49 -17.25 1.17 -4.93
C GLN A 49 -16.95 -0.15 -5.66
N VAL A 50 -15.91 -0.17 -6.50
CA VAL A 50 -15.46 -1.40 -7.19
C VAL A 50 -15.03 -2.46 -6.18
N PHE A 51 -14.21 -2.10 -5.19
CA PHE A 51 -13.77 -3.03 -4.14
C PHE A 51 -14.95 -3.56 -3.32
N GLU A 52 -15.85 -2.69 -2.86
CA GLU A 52 -17.03 -3.08 -2.09
C GLU A 52 -17.93 -4.06 -2.87
N ARG A 53 -18.22 -3.75 -4.14
CA ARG A 53 -19.00 -4.65 -5.01
C ARG A 53 -18.28 -5.98 -5.26
N SER A 54 -16.97 -5.95 -5.45
CA SER A 54 -16.18 -7.17 -5.70
C SER A 54 -16.12 -8.08 -4.47
N LEU A 55 -15.96 -7.49 -3.27
CA LEU A 55 -16.02 -8.22 -2.01
C LEU A 55 -17.40 -8.86 -1.80
N GLN A 56 -18.48 -8.11 -2.09
CA GLN A 56 -19.85 -8.65 -2.02
C GLN A 56 -20.10 -9.77 -3.04
N ARG A 57 -19.64 -9.59 -4.28
CA ARG A 57 -19.75 -10.61 -5.36
C ARG A 57 -19.08 -11.91 -4.95
N ASP A 58 -17.92 -11.83 -4.31
CA ASP A 58 -17.14 -13.00 -3.88
C ASP A 58 -17.60 -13.57 -2.53
N GLY A 59 -18.66 -13.00 -1.93
CA GLY A 59 -19.20 -13.43 -0.65
C GLY A 59 -18.26 -13.19 0.53
N ILE A 60 -17.29 -12.27 0.39
CA ILE A 60 -16.29 -11.98 1.42
C ILE A 60 -16.91 -11.06 2.46
N THR A 61 -17.09 -11.58 3.67
CA THR A 61 -17.49 -10.78 4.84
C THR A 61 -16.26 -10.09 5.43
N TYR A 62 -16.34 -8.76 5.60
CA TYR A 62 -15.26 -7.95 6.14
C TYR A 62 -15.79 -6.92 7.14
N GLU A 63 -14.96 -6.54 8.11
CA GLU A 63 -15.27 -5.49 9.10
C GLU A 63 -14.92 -4.11 8.57
N ARG A 64 -13.74 -3.99 7.94
CA ARG A 64 -13.25 -2.75 7.33
C ARG A 64 -12.33 -3.06 6.16
N PHE A 65 -12.18 -2.10 5.26
CA PHE A 65 -11.21 -2.20 4.17
C PHE A 65 -10.53 -0.86 3.93
N MET A 66 -9.36 -0.92 3.32
CA MET A 66 -8.60 0.23 2.88
C MET A 66 -8.23 0.04 1.42
N THR A 67 -8.23 1.13 0.65
CA THR A 67 -7.64 1.16 -0.70
C THR A 67 -6.63 2.30 -0.80
N SER A 68 -5.57 2.10 -1.57
CA SER A 68 -4.54 3.10 -1.84
C SER A 68 -4.05 2.95 -3.26
N PRO A 69 -3.62 4.05 -3.91
CA PRO A 69 -2.93 3.93 -5.18
C PRO A 69 -1.59 3.21 -4.97
N THR A 70 -1.14 2.45 -5.96
CA THR A 70 0.21 1.89 -5.95
C THR A 70 1.25 3.01 -6.18
N ILE A 71 2.52 2.68 -5.98
CA ILE A 71 3.59 3.68 -5.95
C ILE A 71 3.64 4.46 -7.28
N PHE A 72 3.79 5.78 -7.18
CA PHE A 72 3.98 6.74 -8.27
C PHE A 72 2.85 6.91 -9.30
N ASN A 73 1.65 6.38 -9.06
CA ASN A 73 0.54 6.54 -10.01
C ASN A 73 -0.82 6.73 -9.32
N ASN A 74 -1.87 6.96 -10.11
CA ASN A 74 -3.26 7.06 -9.63
C ASN A 74 -4.20 6.12 -10.42
N VAL A 75 -3.62 5.19 -11.18
CA VAL A 75 -4.33 4.35 -12.16
C VAL A 75 -4.54 2.96 -11.59
N LEU A 76 -3.48 2.37 -11.05
CA LEU A 76 -3.52 1.10 -10.36
C LEU A 76 -3.70 1.32 -8.87
N TRP A 77 -4.72 0.68 -8.32
CA TRP A 77 -5.09 0.72 -6.92
C TRP A 77 -4.99 -0.67 -6.34
N GLN A 78 -4.57 -0.72 -5.08
CA GLN A 78 -4.62 -1.92 -4.28
C GLN A 78 -5.56 -1.71 -3.10
N GLY A 79 -6.11 -2.79 -2.57
CA GLY A 79 -6.93 -2.73 -1.38
C GLY A 79 -6.83 -3.98 -0.54
N VAL A 80 -6.97 -3.79 0.76
CA VAL A 80 -6.95 -4.84 1.78
C VAL A 80 -8.25 -4.76 2.58
N ALA A 81 -8.99 -5.86 2.61
CA ALA A 81 -10.17 -6.02 3.45
C ALA A 81 -9.85 -6.93 4.63
N GLU A 82 -10.31 -6.56 5.82
CA GLU A 82 -10.13 -7.31 7.05
C GLU A 82 -11.35 -8.19 7.30
N GLY A 83 -11.18 -9.51 7.19
CA GLY A 83 -12.15 -10.49 7.68
C GLY A 83 -11.83 -10.91 9.12
N ASP A 84 -12.49 -11.97 9.59
CA ASP A 84 -12.30 -12.49 10.95
C ASP A 84 -10.90 -13.08 11.14
N THR A 85 -10.55 -14.11 10.37
CA THR A 85 -9.29 -14.87 10.51
C THR A 85 -8.22 -14.53 9.47
N ALA A 86 -8.58 -13.78 8.42
CA ALA A 86 -7.70 -13.44 7.31
C ALA A 86 -7.97 -12.03 6.76
N TYR A 87 -6.99 -11.52 6.02
CA TYR A 87 -7.12 -10.36 5.15
C TYR A 87 -7.28 -10.80 3.70
N TYR A 88 -7.93 -9.95 2.90
CA TYR A 88 -8.16 -10.16 1.47
C TYR A 88 -7.53 -8.99 0.71
N GLN A 89 -6.43 -9.26 0.00
CA GLN A 89 -5.73 -8.26 -0.78
C GLN A 89 -6.12 -8.38 -2.26
N GLY A 90 -6.48 -7.27 -2.89
CA GLY A 90 -6.74 -7.21 -4.33
C GLY A 90 -6.09 -6.01 -5.00
N MET A 91 -6.05 -6.05 -6.33
CA MET A 91 -5.65 -4.92 -7.18
C MET A 91 -6.68 -4.67 -8.28
N TYR A 92 -6.89 -3.39 -8.58
CA TYR A 92 -7.79 -2.91 -9.61
C TYR A 92 -7.14 -1.74 -10.35
N SER A 93 -7.09 -1.81 -11.69
CA SER A 93 -6.70 -0.68 -12.52
C SER A 93 -7.95 0.00 -13.05
N ILE A 94 -7.94 1.34 -13.08
CA ILE A 94 -9.00 2.12 -13.73
C ILE A 94 -9.06 1.81 -15.24
N LEU A 95 -7.99 1.24 -15.81
CA LEU A 95 -7.91 0.79 -17.21
C LEU A 95 -8.38 -0.66 -17.41
N ASP A 96 -8.81 -1.36 -16.37
CA ASP A 96 -9.36 -2.71 -16.52
C ASP A 96 -10.61 -2.73 -17.38
N SER A 97 -10.76 -3.79 -18.17
CA SER A 97 -11.90 -4.01 -19.07
C SER A 97 -13.23 -4.06 -18.33
N LYS A 98 -13.20 -4.45 -17.05
CA LYS A 98 -14.36 -4.52 -16.17
C LYS A 98 -14.08 -3.80 -14.85
N PRO A 99 -15.07 -3.11 -14.26
CA PRO A 99 -14.93 -2.41 -12.99
C PRO A 99 -15.07 -3.41 -11.82
N GLU A 100 -14.15 -4.38 -11.74
CA GLU A 100 -14.15 -5.43 -10.73
C GLU A 100 -12.73 -5.86 -10.34
N VAL A 101 -12.54 -6.21 -9.07
CA VAL A 101 -11.31 -6.90 -8.62
C VAL A 101 -11.44 -8.35 -9.06
N LEU A 102 -10.51 -8.84 -9.88
CA LEU A 102 -10.62 -10.19 -10.44
C LEU A 102 -10.34 -11.28 -9.40
N ASN A 103 -9.33 -11.08 -8.55
CA ASN A 103 -8.91 -12.05 -7.54
C ASN A 103 -8.51 -11.33 -6.26
N PHE A 104 -8.92 -11.91 -5.13
CA PHE A 104 -8.42 -11.54 -3.81
C PHE A 104 -7.45 -12.62 -3.30
N THR A 105 -6.24 -12.22 -2.94
CA THR A 105 -5.29 -13.09 -2.26
C THR A 105 -5.60 -13.10 -0.77
N VAL A 106 -5.74 -14.30 -0.22
CA VAL A 106 -6.06 -14.52 1.20
C VAL A 106 -4.78 -14.56 2.02
N ILE A 107 -4.70 -13.72 3.06
CA ILE A 107 -3.53 -13.59 3.95
C ILE A 107 -3.98 -13.89 5.38
N PRO A 108 -3.60 -15.05 5.97
CA PRO A 108 -3.95 -15.37 7.35
C PRO A 108 -3.42 -14.32 8.34
N LYS A 109 -4.22 -13.89 9.32
CA LYS A 109 -3.80 -12.91 10.34
C LYS A 109 -2.68 -13.45 11.22
N ASN A 110 -2.83 -14.69 11.67
CA ASN A 110 -1.94 -15.39 12.59
C ASN A 110 -1.56 -14.60 13.85
N HIS A 111 -2.44 -13.72 14.35
CA HIS A 111 -2.18 -12.91 15.54
C HIS A 111 -1.93 -13.76 16.79
N TYR A 112 -2.33 -15.03 16.80
CA TYR A 112 -2.02 -15.97 17.88
C TYR A 112 -0.52 -16.17 18.10
N LEU A 113 0.33 -15.92 17.09
CA LEU A 113 1.79 -16.07 17.18
C LEU A 113 2.45 -15.06 18.12
N ILE A 114 1.76 -13.95 18.42
CA ILE A 114 2.21 -12.91 19.33
C ILE A 114 1.28 -12.76 20.54
N ARG A 115 0.44 -13.76 20.80
CA ARG A 115 -0.51 -13.72 21.93
C ARG A 115 0.24 -13.62 23.25
N GLY A 116 -0.16 -12.70 24.11
CA GLY A 116 0.53 -12.39 25.37
C GLY A 116 1.61 -11.32 25.26
N HIS A 117 1.92 -10.85 24.04
CA HIS A 117 2.90 -9.80 23.77
C HIS A 117 2.26 -8.54 23.17
N GLU A 118 0.94 -8.40 23.26
CA GLU A 118 0.20 -7.27 22.69
C GLU A 118 0.64 -5.92 23.28
N GLU A 119 1.12 -5.93 24.53
CA GLU A 119 1.59 -4.75 25.25
C GLU A 119 3.07 -4.44 25.04
N ASP A 120 3.82 -5.33 24.38
CA ASP A 120 5.22 -5.10 24.04
C ASP A 120 5.33 -3.82 23.20
N ARG A 121 6.26 -2.95 23.59
CA ARG A 121 6.42 -1.63 22.95
C ARG A 121 6.57 -1.74 21.43
N SER A 122 7.35 -2.71 20.95
CA SER A 122 7.56 -2.93 19.52
C SER A 122 6.27 -3.32 18.82
N ILE A 123 5.50 -4.24 19.39
CA ILE A 123 4.23 -4.70 18.84
C ILE A 123 3.22 -3.56 18.80
N ARG A 124 3.08 -2.77 19.88
CA ARG A 124 2.21 -1.59 19.88
C ARG A 124 2.57 -0.57 18.82
N ILE A 125 3.86 -0.28 18.65
CA ILE A 125 4.33 0.66 17.61
C ILE A 125 4.01 0.11 16.23
N LEU A 126 4.27 -1.18 15.98
CA LEU A 126 4.02 -1.79 14.67
C LEU A 126 2.54 -1.87 14.34
N ARG A 127 1.68 -2.18 15.32
CA ARG A 127 0.21 -2.15 15.20
C ARG A 127 -0.30 -0.76 14.87
N TRP A 128 0.15 0.25 15.62
CA TRP A 128 -0.17 1.65 15.33
C TRP A 128 0.32 2.05 13.93
N PHE A 129 1.55 1.67 13.58
CA PHE A 129 2.16 2.00 12.31
C PHE A 129 1.34 1.41 11.16
N SER A 130 0.93 0.14 11.24
CA SER A 130 0.13 -0.54 10.22
C SER A 130 -1.37 -0.21 10.28
N ASN A 131 -1.81 0.65 11.20
CA ASN A 131 -3.23 0.93 11.46
C ASN A 131 -4.03 -0.37 11.75
N ASP A 132 -3.41 -1.29 12.47
CA ASP A 132 -3.85 -2.65 12.74
C ASP A 132 -4.05 -3.55 11.48
N TYR A 133 -3.66 -3.12 10.27
CA TYR A 133 -3.64 -3.98 9.07
C TYR A 133 -2.33 -4.77 9.00
N TYR A 134 -2.24 -5.85 9.78
CA TYR A 134 -1.02 -6.67 9.83
C TYR A 134 -1.27 -8.17 9.90
N SER A 135 -0.35 -8.94 9.34
CA SER A 135 -0.25 -10.39 9.56
C SER A 135 1.07 -10.74 10.25
N ILE A 136 1.08 -11.88 10.94
CA ILE A 136 2.30 -12.48 11.47
C ILE A 136 2.62 -13.75 10.67
N LEU A 137 3.89 -13.93 10.37
CA LEU A 137 4.39 -15.10 9.63
C LEU A 137 5.51 -15.72 10.45
N ARG A 138 5.57 -17.06 10.47
CA ARG A 138 6.74 -17.77 10.96
C ARG A 138 7.60 -18.15 9.76
N ARG A 139 8.79 -17.59 9.69
CA ARG A 139 9.74 -17.84 8.61
C ARG A 139 10.33 -19.25 8.69
N PRO A 140 10.89 -19.78 7.59
CA PRO A 140 11.57 -21.08 7.58
C PRO A 140 12.75 -21.19 8.57
N ASP A 141 13.41 -20.08 8.88
CA ASP A 141 14.48 -19.99 9.88
C ASP A 141 13.99 -19.98 11.34
N GLY A 142 12.67 -20.04 11.54
CA GLY A 142 12.01 -20.07 12.84
C GLY A 142 11.70 -18.69 13.43
N GLN A 143 12.18 -17.59 12.82
CA GLN A 143 11.88 -16.24 13.28
C GLN A 143 10.44 -15.84 12.98
N LEU A 144 9.90 -14.92 13.78
CA LEU A 144 8.61 -14.29 13.51
C LEU A 144 8.82 -13.03 12.68
N GLN A 145 7.91 -12.80 11.74
CA GLN A 145 7.89 -11.62 10.88
C GLN A 145 6.53 -10.95 11.00
N PHE A 146 6.56 -9.64 11.29
CA PHE A 146 5.40 -8.76 11.26
C PHE A 146 5.30 -8.11 9.88
N ASN A 147 4.15 -8.22 9.23
CA ASN A 147 3.91 -7.66 7.91
C ASN A 147 2.89 -6.53 7.96
N ASP A 148 3.19 -5.36 7.39
CA ASP A 148 2.21 -4.31 7.16
C ASP A 148 1.53 -4.54 5.80
N LEU A 149 0.21 -4.70 5.82
CA LEU A 149 -0.58 -5.08 4.64
C LEU A 149 -1.11 -3.87 3.85
N ARG A 150 -0.96 -2.64 4.35
CA ARG A 150 -1.48 -1.45 3.65
C ARG A 150 -0.82 -1.23 2.29
N PHE A 151 0.42 -1.66 2.17
CA PHE A 151 1.23 -1.47 0.97
C PHE A 151 1.25 -2.69 0.05
N GLY A 152 0.53 -3.76 0.40
CA GLY A 152 0.37 -4.95 -0.44
C GLY A 152 1.70 -5.65 -0.74
N SER A 153 1.80 -6.20 -1.94
CA SER A 153 2.97 -6.89 -2.49
C SER A 153 3.25 -6.35 -3.89
N ILE A 154 4.52 -6.15 -4.23
CA ILE A 154 4.89 -5.68 -5.57
C ILE A 154 4.68 -6.81 -6.60
N GLY A 155 4.80 -8.08 -6.19
CA GLY A 155 4.66 -9.25 -7.06
C GLY A 155 3.26 -9.87 -7.10
N GLN A 156 2.25 -9.25 -6.47
CA GLN A 156 0.89 -9.78 -6.30
C GLN A 156 0.80 -11.16 -5.61
N SER A 157 1.91 -11.69 -5.10
CA SER A 157 1.98 -12.89 -4.25
C SER A 157 2.30 -12.50 -2.81
N PHE A 158 1.87 -13.34 -1.87
CA PHE A 158 2.19 -13.26 -0.44
C PHE A 158 2.70 -14.60 0.08
N ASP A 159 3.21 -15.44 -0.83
CA ASP A 159 3.60 -16.81 -0.53
C ASP A 159 4.95 -16.86 0.19
N ARG A 160 5.80 -15.85 -0.02
CA ARG A 160 7.13 -15.77 0.56
C ARG A 160 7.28 -14.57 1.51
N PRO A 161 8.11 -14.68 2.56
CA PRO A 161 8.41 -13.58 3.48
C PRO A 161 8.81 -12.29 2.78
N GLU A 162 9.54 -12.42 1.67
CA GLU A 162 10.13 -11.31 0.95
C GLU A 162 9.10 -10.52 0.13
N ASP A 163 7.88 -11.06 -0.07
CA ASP A 163 6.87 -10.44 -0.95
C ASP A 163 6.17 -9.23 -0.29
N PHE A 164 6.14 -9.16 1.05
CA PHE A 164 5.48 -8.08 1.81
C PHE A 164 6.30 -6.78 1.80
N VAL A 165 5.83 -5.71 1.16
CA VAL A 165 6.62 -4.47 0.95
C VAL A 165 7.30 -3.97 2.23
N PHE A 166 6.54 -3.87 3.31
CA PHE A 166 7.04 -3.51 4.64
C PHE A 166 6.85 -4.68 5.59
N HIS A 167 7.96 -5.21 6.07
CA HIS A 167 7.97 -6.25 7.08
C HIS A 167 9.12 -6.04 8.07
N PHE A 168 8.97 -6.60 9.26
CA PHE A 168 9.91 -6.45 10.37
C PHE A 168 10.09 -7.81 11.06
N LEU A 169 11.34 -8.17 11.34
CA LEU A 169 11.65 -9.37 12.10
C LEU A 169 11.40 -9.10 13.58
N LEU A 170 10.77 -10.05 14.26
CA LEU A 170 10.51 -10.01 15.69
C LEU A 170 11.50 -10.96 16.37
N GLU A 171 12.47 -10.38 17.08
CA GLU A 171 13.38 -11.13 17.95
C GLU A 171 12.88 -11.09 19.39
N GLU A 172 12.73 -12.26 20.01
CA GLU A 172 12.41 -12.33 21.43
C GLU A 172 13.68 -12.13 22.28
N LYS A 173 13.67 -11.14 23.17
CA LYS A 173 14.74 -10.89 24.14
C LYS A 173 14.15 -10.65 25.52
N ASN A 174 14.56 -11.45 26.50
CA ASN A 174 14.07 -11.37 27.88
C ASN A 174 12.53 -11.47 27.97
N GLY A 175 11.89 -12.27 27.11
CA GLY A 175 10.44 -12.44 27.07
C GLY A 175 9.67 -11.28 26.43
N VAL A 176 10.34 -10.40 25.68
CA VAL A 176 9.73 -9.26 24.97
C VAL A 176 10.16 -9.29 23.51
N PHE A 177 9.24 -9.01 22.59
CA PHE A 177 9.57 -8.86 21.17
C PHE A 177 10.19 -7.50 20.85
N ILE A 178 11.33 -7.55 20.17
CA ILE A 178 12.03 -6.41 19.62
C ILE A 178 11.97 -6.49 18.09
N ALA A 179 11.41 -5.45 17.48
CA ALA A 179 11.38 -5.32 16.03
C ALA A 179 12.76 -4.96 15.49
N ARG A 180 13.20 -5.66 14.45
CA ARG A 180 14.37 -5.33 13.65
C ARG A 180 14.00 -5.19 12.19
N GLU A 181 14.63 -4.23 11.54
CA GLU A 181 14.55 -4.06 10.09
C GLU A 181 15.30 -5.22 9.42
N SER A 182 14.60 -6.00 8.61
CA SER A 182 15.22 -6.96 7.70
C SER A 182 15.78 -6.20 6.52
N TRP A 183 17.10 -6.09 6.44
CA TRP A 183 17.78 -5.64 5.22
C TRP A 183 17.78 -6.78 4.20
N GLU A 184 16.62 -7.10 3.65
CA GLU A 184 16.52 -8.09 2.57
C GLU A 184 16.87 -7.44 1.24
N ARG A 185 18.10 -7.71 0.82
CA ARG A 185 18.75 -7.15 -0.35
C ARG A 185 18.31 -7.82 -1.67
N ASP A 186 17.57 -8.93 -1.58
CA ASP A 186 17.35 -9.87 -2.69
C ASP A 186 15.95 -9.79 -3.32
N ARG A 187 15.31 -8.62 -3.23
CA ARG A 187 14.14 -8.34 -4.06
C ARG A 187 14.60 -8.00 -5.47
N ASP A 188 14.18 -8.80 -6.45
CA ASP A 188 14.23 -8.39 -7.85
C ASP A 188 13.22 -7.27 -8.08
N MET A 189 13.63 -6.05 -7.73
CA MET A 189 12.83 -4.85 -7.91
C MET A 189 12.48 -4.63 -9.38
N GLY A 190 13.33 -5.06 -10.32
CA GLY A 190 13.10 -4.90 -11.75
C GLY A 190 11.89 -5.72 -12.21
N ALA A 191 11.86 -7.00 -11.88
CA ALA A 191 10.70 -7.86 -12.16
C ALA A 191 9.43 -7.33 -11.49
N ALA A 192 9.56 -6.88 -10.23
CA ALA A 192 8.44 -6.38 -9.45
C ALA A 192 7.84 -5.09 -10.06
N PHE A 193 8.68 -4.13 -10.49
CA PHE A 193 8.21 -2.94 -11.22
C PHE A 193 7.59 -3.28 -12.57
N SER A 194 8.13 -4.28 -13.29
CA SER A 194 7.57 -4.75 -14.56
C SER A 194 6.14 -5.27 -14.38
N GLN A 195 5.90 -6.07 -13.33
CA GLN A 195 4.56 -6.58 -13.03
C GLN A 195 3.56 -5.48 -12.66
N LEU A 196 3.99 -4.49 -11.86
CA LEU A 196 3.17 -3.30 -11.60
C LEU A 196 2.84 -2.56 -12.90
N TRP A 197 3.82 -2.41 -13.79
CA TRP A 197 3.63 -1.72 -15.07
C TRP A 197 2.62 -2.42 -15.97
N GLU A 198 2.70 -3.75 -16.09
CA GLU A 198 1.71 -4.52 -16.84
C GLU A 198 0.32 -4.39 -16.22
N ARG A 199 0.22 -4.47 -14.89
CA ARG A 199 -1.07 -4.32 -14.20
C ARG A 199 -1.66 -2.91 -14.34
N ILE A 200 -0.83 -1.87 -14.41
CA ILE A 200 -1.27 -0.48 -14.67
C ILE A 200 -2.00 -0.36 -16.01
N LYS A 201 -1.53 -1.04 -17.06
CA LYS A 201 -2.16 -1.02 -18.39
C LYS A 201 -3.58 -1.59 -18.40
N GLY A 202 -3.95 -2.30 -17.33
CA GLY A 202 -5.23 -2.97 -17.20
C GLY A 202 -5.21 -4.36 -17.81
N ILE A 203 -6.29 -5.10 -17.54
CA ILE A 203 -6.54 -6.46 -18.03
C ILE A 203 -7.97 -6.63 -18.53
#